data_AF-A0A7R9LYX0-F1
#
_entry.id   AF-A0A7R9LYX0-F1
#
_cell.length_a   1.000
_cell.length_b   1.000
_cell.length_c   1.000
_cell.angle_alpha   90.00
_cell.angle_beta   90.00
_cell.angle_gamma   90.00
#
_symmetry.space_group_name_H-M   'P 1'
#
loop_
_entity.id
_entity.type
_entity.pdbx_description
1 polymer ?
#
loop_
_entity_poly.entity_id
_entity_poly.type
_entity_poly.pdbx_seq_one_letter_code
_entity_poly.pdbx_strand_id
1 'polypeptide(L)'
;MVWIHGGDFYAGSANSAQTTGEVLAAKTDVIVVTFNYRFGWFGFLYAGSDEAPGNMALWDQALALKWVNENIYHFGGDPNRVTIIGANSGSISVAAHILSPITRNLYQNAIMASGGPLSDAFMH
;
A
#
# COMPACT_ATOMS: atom_id res chain seq x y z
N MET A 1 9.85 -4.86 3.94
CA MET A 1 9.09 -3.59 4.03
C MET A 1 8.34 -3.40 2.72
N VAL A 2 7.06 -3.10 2.78
CA VAL A 2 6.19 -2.91 1.61
C VAL A 2 5.80 -1.44 1.54
N TRP A 3 6.23 -0.75 0.49
CA TRP A 3 6.01 0.67 0.28
C TRP A 3 4.77 0.94 -0.55
N ILE A 4 3.80 1.63 0.05
CA ILE A 4 2.60 2.16 -0.61
C ILE A 4 2.88 3.62 -0.93
N HIS A 5 3.22 3.88 -2.19
CA HIS A 5 3.55 5.23 -2.63
C HIS A 5 2.33 6.17 -2.58
N GLY A 6 2.57 7.44 -2.30
CA GLY A 6 1.54 8.48 -2.36
C GLY A 6 1.33 9.07 -3.75
N GLY A 7 0.56 10.16 -3.80
CA GLY A 7 0.25 10.95 -4.99
C GLY A 7 -1.22 11.38 -5.04
N ASP A 8 -1.79 11.71 -3.88
CA ASP A 8 -3.16 12.20 -3.67
C ASP A 8 -4.26 11.32 -4.29
N PHE A 9 -3.96 10.03 -4.52
CA PHE A 9 -4.81 9.09 -5.25
C PHE A 9 -5.05 9.43 -6.73
N TYR A 10 -4.38 10.43 -7.31
CA TYR A 10 -4.50 10.80 -8.73
C TYR A 10 -3.24 10.53 -9.54
N ALA A 11 -2.10 10.33 -8.88
CA ALA A 11 -0.81 10.10 -9.52
C ALA A 11 0.09 9.23 -8.64
N GLY A 12 1.28 8.92 -9.16
CA GLY A 12 2.32 8.18 -8.46
C GLY A 12 2.77 6.95 -9.25
N SER A 13 3.90 6.38 -8.84
CA SER A 13 4.38 5.12 -9.39
C SER A 13 5.34 4.43 -8.43
N ALA A 14 5.31 3.10 -8.43
CA ALA A 14 6.33 2.27 -7.80
C ALA A 14 7.73 2.44 -8.42
N ASN A 15 7.80 2.95 -9.64
CA ASN A 15 9.04 3.17 -10.39
C ASN A 15 9.60 4.60 -10.21
N SER A 16 9.16 5.33 -9.18
CA SER A 16 9.71 6.65 -8.88
C SER A 16 11.16 6.53 -8.40
N ALA A 17 12.07 7.27 -9.04
CA ALA A 17 13.48 7.32 -8.65
C ALA A 17 13.70 7.78 -7.19
N GLN A 18 12.71 8.46 -6.59
CA GLN A 18 12.78 8.92 -5.21
C GLN A 18 12.47 7.82 -4.19
N THR A 19 11.85 6.72 -4.61
CA THR A 19 11.33 5.67 -3.71
C THR A 19 11.68 4.27 -4.18
N THR A 20 12.83 4.08 -4.85
CA THR A 20 13.26 2.78 -5.38
C THR A 20 13.55 1.75 -4.28
N GLY A 21 13.87 2.21 -3.07
CA GLY A 21 14.21 1.33 -1.93
C GLY A 21 15.62 0.75 -1.98
N GLU A 22 16.37 0.95 -3.07
CA GLU A 22 17.70 0.37 -3.30
C GLU A 22 18.69 0.73 -2.19
N VAL A 23 18.78 2.01 -1.83
CA VAL A 23 19.69 2.48 -0.77
C VAL A 23 19.32 1.87 0.58
N LEU A 24 18.03 1.72 0.87
CA LEU A 24 17.57 1.13 2.13
C LEU A 24 17.91 -0.37 2.17
N ALA A 25 17.63 -1.12 1.11
CA ALA A 25 17.97 -2.53 0.99
C ALA A 25 19.50 -2.78 0.99
N ALA A 26 20.30 -1.87 0.45
CA ALA A 26 21.76 -2.00 0.44
C ALA A 26 22.40 -1.65 1.78
N LYS A 27 21.82 -0.70 2.53
CA LYS A 27 22.35 -0.23 3.82
C LYS A 27 21.78 -0.96 5.02
N THR A 28 20.65 -1.64 4.86
CA THR A 28 19.97 -2.37 5.93
C THR A 28 19.59 -3.75 5.43
N ASP A 29 19.62 -4.74 6.31
CA ASP A 29 19.29 -6.13 5.97
C ASP A 29 17.76 -6.33 5.87
N VAL A 30 17.14 -5.66 4.91
CA VAL A 30 15.70 -5.69 4.67
C VAL A 30 15.39 -5.84 3.19
N ILE A 31 14.35 -6.60 2.88
CA ILE A 31 13.75 -6.62 1.55
C ILE A 31 12.80 -5.44 1.42
N VAL A 32 12.91 -4.67 0.34
CA VAL A 32 11.97 -3.60 -0.01
C VAL A 32 11.11 -4.04 -1.19
N VAL A 33 9.79 -3.95 -1.03
CA VAL A 33 8.82 -4.22 -2.09
C VAL A 33 8.09 -2.93 -2.42
N THR A 34 8.07 -2.56 -3.70
CA THR A 34 7.23 -1.48 -4.25
C THR A 34 6.27 -2.09 -5.26
N PHE A 35 5.09 -1.51 -5.42
CA PHE A 35 4.07 -2.02 -6.35
C PHE A 35 3.14 -0.89 -6.80
N ASN A 36 2.53 -1.05 -7.98
CA ASN A 36 1.57 -0.08 -8.50
C ASN A 36 0.14 -0.48 -8.11
N TYR A 37 -0.73 0.52 -7.98
CA TYR A 37 -2.16 0.37 -7.80
C TYR A 37 -2.90 1.41 -8.67
N ARG A 38 -4.20 1.25 -8.90
CA ARG A 38 -4.97 2.18 -9.74
C ARG A 38 -5.20 3.56 -9.07
N PHE A 39 -5.41 4.59 -9.89
CA PHE A 39 -5.63 5.98 -9.45
C PHE A 39 -6.94 6.57 -9.98
N GLY A 40 -7.37 7.67 -9.37
CA GLY A 40 -8.53 8.47 -9.74
C GLY A 40 -9.77 7.61 -9.92
N TRP A 41 -10.55 7.92 -10.95
CA TRP A 41 -11.71 7.13 -11.36
C TRP A 41 -11.42 5.64 -11.62
N PHE A 42 -10.24 5.25 -12.08
CA PHE A 42 -9.93 3.82 -12.29
C PHE A 42 -9.75 3.06 -10.98
N GLY A 43 -9.34 3.76 -9.91
CA GLY A 43 -9.09 3.19 -8.60
C GLY A 43 -10.23 3.38 -7.61
N PHE A 44 -11.01 4.45 -7.73
CA PHE A 44 -11.93 4.88 -6.67
C PHE A 44 -13.33 5.23 -7.16
N LEU A 45 -13.68 5.00 -8.44
CA LEU A 45 -15.04 5.22 -8.91
C LEU A 45 -16.03 4.36 -8.11
N TYR A 46 -16.98 5.04 -7.47
CA TYR A 46 -18.13 4.46 -6.81
C TYR A 46 -19.40 5.00 -7.46
N ALA A 47 -20.23 4.11 -8.00
CA ALA A 47 -21.52 4.46 -8.59
C ALA A 47 -22.71 3.76 -7.91
N GLY A 48 -22.48 3.10 -6.77
CA GLY A 48 -23.51 2.35 -6.06
C GLY A 48 -24.01 1.11 -6.80
N SER A 49 -23.22 0.56 -7.73
CA SER A 49 -23.50 -0.68 -8.46
C SER A 49 -22.36 -1.68 -8.31
N ASP A 50 -22.64 -2.95 -8.63
CA ASP A 50 -21.65 -4.02 -8.55
C ASP A 50 -20.50 -3.83 -9.55
N GLU A 51 -20.74 -3.16 -10.67
CA GLU A 51 -19.72 -2.83 -11.68
C GLU A 51 -18.80 -1.67 -11.27
N ALA A 52 -19.23 -0.82 -10.34
CA ALA A 52 -18.46 0.29 -9.80
C ALA A 52 -18.59 0.38 -8.27
N PRO A 53 -18.04 -0.60 -7.54
CA PRO A 53 -18.21 -0.74 -6.09
C PRO A 53 -17.30 0.17 -5.27
N GLY A 54 -16.43 0.96 -5.90
CA GLY A 54 -15.46 1.81 -5.22
C GLY A 54 -14.23 1.05 -4.70
N ASN A 55 -13.23 1.79 -4.20
CA ASN A 55 -12.05 1.27 -3.49
C ASN A 55 -11.22 0.21 -4.24
N MET A 56 -11.33 0.14 -5.56
CA MET A 56 -10.60 -0.81 -6.39
C MET A 56 -9.06 -0.68 -6.25
N ALA A 57 -8.56 0.52 -5.98
CA ALA A 57 -7.17 0.78 -5.64
C ALA A 57 -6.74 0.14 -4.30
N LEU A 58 -7.60 0.18 -3.27
CA LEU A 58 -7.33 -0.48 -1.99
C LEU A 58 -7.37 -2.01 -2.16
N TRP A 59 -8.21 -2.51 -3.06
CA TRP A 59 -8.21 -3.93 -3.46
C TRP A 59 -6.93 -4.34 -4.19
N ASP A 60 -6.40 -3.49 -5.08
CA ASP A 60 -5.11 -3.75 -5.72
C ASP A 60 -3.99 -3.84 -4.67
N GLN A 61 -3.99 -2.92 -3.70
CA GLN A 61 -3.03 -2.94 -2.59
C GLN A 61 -3.20 -4.19 -1.72
N ALA A 62 -4.44 -4.59 -1.40
CA ALA A 62 -4.71 -5.82 -0.66
C ALA A 62 -4.20 -7.07 -1.41
N LEU A 63 -4.38 -7.11 -2.73
CA LEU A 63 -3.85 -8.19 -3.56
C LEU A 63 -2.32 -8.22 -3.57
N ALA A 64 -1.67 -7.06 -3.64
CA ALA A 64 -0.22 -6.96 -3.54
C ALA A 64 0.30 -7.42 -2.17
N LEU A 65 -0.36 -7.04 -1.07
CA LEU A 65 -0.03 -7.51 0.28
C LEU A 65 -0.19 -9.02 0.41
N LYS A 66 -1.26 -9.58 -0.17
CA LYS A 66 -1.47 -11.03 -0.23
C LYS A 66 -0.34 -11.71 -1.01
N TRP A 67 0.01 -11.18 -2.17
CA TRP A 67 1.11 -11.71 -2.97
C TRP A 67 2.43 -11.70 -2.19
N VAL A 68 2.74 -10.61 -1.49
CA VAL A 68 3.94 -10.53 -0.63
C VAL A 68 3.87 -11.60 0.46
N ASN A 69 2.75 -11.70 1.19
CA ASN A 69 2.60 -12.70 2.24
C ASN A 69 2.79 -14.15 1.73
N GLU A 70 2.28 -14.45 0.53
CA GLU A 70 2.36 -15.78 -0.08
C GLU A 70 3.72 -16.08 -0.74
N ASN A 71 4.51 -15.06 -1.14
CA ASN A 71 5.67 -15.27 -2.02
C ASN A 71 6.99 -14.72 -1.48
N ILE A 72 6.99 -13.82 -0.48
CA ILE A 72 8.22 -13.11 -0.08
C ILE A 72 9.32 -14.04 0.45
N TYR A 73 8.94 -15.23 0.93
CA TYR A 73 9.88 -16.26 1.36
C TYR A 73 10.80 -16.76 0.25
N HIS A 74 10.33 -16.77 -1.00
CA HIS A 74 11.16 -17.11 -2.16
C HIS A 74 12.28 -16.09 -2.42
N PHE A 75 12.13 -14.88 -1.91
CA PHE A 75 13.11 -13.79 -2.01
C PHE A 75 13.97 -13.67 -0.75
N GLY A 76 13.87 -14.63 0.18
CA GLY A 76 14.60 -14.62 1.46
C GLY A 76 13.91 -13.82 2.58
N GLY A 77 12.66 -13.40 2.39
CA GLY A 77 11.90 -12.66 3.39
C GLY A 77 11.13 -13.55 4.36
N ASP A 78 10.70 -12.97 5.48
CA ASP A 78 9.80 -13.64 6.42
C ASP A 78 8.39 -13.02 6.30
N PRO A 79 7.36 -13.79 5.88
CA PRO A 79 6.00 -13.27 5.73
C PRO A 79 5.38 -12.81 7.06
N ASN A 80 5.90 -13.24 8.22
CA ASN A 80 5.46 -12.79 9.54
C ASN A 80 6.16 -11.50 10.02
N ARG A 81 7.11 -10.98 9.24
CA ARG A 81 7.86 -9.75 9.56
C ARG A 81 7.67 -8.66 8.50
N VAL A 82 6.50 -8.66 7.87
CA VAL A 82 6.13 -7.64 6.88
C VAL A 82 5.72 -6.35 7.60
N THR A 83 6.36 -5.25 7.22
CA THR A 83 5.99 -3.88 7.63
C THR A 83 5.45 -3.12 6.43
N ILE A 84 4.21 -2.62 6.49
CA ILE A 84 3.67 -1.70 5.49
C ILE A 84 4.06 -0.26 5.85
N ILE A 85 4.41 0.53 4.84
CA ILE A 85 4.82 1.91 5.02
C ILE A 85 4.27 2.76 3.88
N GLY A 86 3.81 3.97 4.18
CA GLY A 86 3.31 4.88 3.16
C GLY A 86 3.45 6.34 3.58
N ALA A 87 3.50 7.23 2.58
CA ALA A 87 3.49 8.67 2.77
C ALA A 87 2.33 9.36 2.04
N ASN A 88 1.80 10.45 2.61
CA ASN A 88 0.64 11.17 2.08
C ASN A 88 -0.56 10.21 1.84
N SER A 89 -1.12 10.11 0.64
CA SER A 89 -2.20 9.18 0.30
C SER A 89 -1.81 7.70 0.48
N GLY A 90 -0.51 7.40 0.41
CA GLY A 90 0.02 6.09 0.80
C GLY A 90 -0.10 5.83 2.31
N SER A 91 0.08 6.87 3.14
CA SER A 91 -0.14 6.78 4.59
C SER A 91 -1.63 6.60 4.94
N ILE A 92 -2.51 7.26 4.17
CA ILE A 92 -3.96 7.04 4.25
C ILE A 92 -4.31 5.58 3.88
N SER A 93 -3.69 5.04 2.83
CA SER A 93 -3.83 3.63 2.44
C SER A 93 -3.36 2.66 3.53
N VAL A 94 -2.23 2.96 4.19
CA VAL A 94 -1.77 2.20 5.37
C VAL A 94 -2.83 2.21 6.47
N ALA A 95 -3.45 3.37 6.75
CA ALA A 95 -4.53 3.46 7.73
C ALA A 95 -5.75 2.61 7.34
N ALA A 96 -6.15 2.63 6.06
CA ALA A 96 -7.23 1.78 5.55
C ALA A 96 -6.93 0.29 5.77
N HIS A 97 -5.68 -0.14 5.58
CA HIS A 97 -5.28 -1.52 5.83
C HIS A 97 -5.25 -1.91 7.31
N ILE A 98 -4.89 -0.97 8.20
CA ILE A 98 -4.99 -1.15 9.66
C ILE A 98 -6.43 -1.41 10.09
N LEU A 99 -7.39 -0.69 9.50
CA LEU A 99 -8.81 -0.81 9.84
C LEU A 99 -9.48 -2.00 9.13
N SER A 100 -8.97 -2.45 7.99
CA SER A 100 -9.60 -3.46 7.17
C SER A 100 -9.45 -4.88 7.76
N PRO A 101 -10.56 -5.61 8.00
CA PRO A 101 -10.48 -7.00 8.46
C PRO A 101 -9.89 -7.94 7.40
N ILE A 102 -9.87 -7.53 6.12
CA ILE A 102 -9.39 -8.34 5.00
C ILE A 102 -7.87 -8.42 5.00
N THR A 103 -7.18 -7.33 5.34
CA THR A 103 -5.72 -7.22 5.25
C THR A 103 -5.00 -7.35 6.58
N ARG A 104 -5.72 -7.34 7.71
CA ARG A 104 -5.15 -7.31 9.07
C ARG A 104 -4.14 -8.41 9.40
N ASN A 105 -4.19 -9.54 8.69
CA ASN A 105 -3.30 -10.69 8.91
C ASN A 105 -2.19 -10.81 7.84
N LEU A 106 -2.07 -9.86 6.91
CA LEU A 106 -1.10 -9.91 5.81
C LEU A 106 0.21 -9.18 6.13
N TYR A 107 0.26 -8.45 7.23
CA TYR A 107 1.43 -7.72 7.70
C TYR A 107 1.44 -7.63 9.22
N GLN A 108 2.60 -7.29 9.80
CA GLN A 108 2.83 -7.26 11.24
C GLN A 108 2.93 -5.84 11.80
N ASN A 109 3.54 -4.92 11.06
CA ASN A 109 3.77 -3.55 11.52
C ASN A 109 3.33 -2.53 10.45
N ALA A 110 3.06 -1.30 10.88
CA ALA A 110 2.68 -0.21 10.00
C ALA A 110 3.45 1.08 10.33
N ILE A 111 3.86 1.82 9.31
CA ILE A 111 4.48 3.14 9.43
C ILE A 111 3.68 4.13 8.57
N MET A 112 3.17 5.16 9.21
CA MET A 112 2.35 6.21 8.60
C MET A 112 3.12 7.52 8.60
N ALA A 113 3.52 8.02 7.42
CA ALA A 113 4.25 9.28 7.28
C ALA A 113 3.35 10.36 6.64
N SER A 114 2.97 11.38 7.42
CA SER A 114 2.27 12.56 6.90
C SER A 114 0.95 12.26 6.17
N GLY A 115 0.08 11.45 6.77
CA GLY A 115 -1.31 11.20 6.33
C GLY A 115 -2.01 10.24 7.30
N GLY A 116 -3.32 10.40 7.53
CA GLY A 116 -4.05 9.60 8.52
C GLY A 116 -5.53 9.42 8.16
N PRO A 117 -6.27 8.51 8.83
CA PRO A 117 -7.62 8.13 8.45
C PRO A 117 -8.67 9.23 8.65
N LEU A 118 -8.29 10.35 9.29
CA LEU A 118 -9.15 11.51 9.51
C LEU A 118 -8.77 12.71 8.63
N SER A 119 -7.88 12.54 7.65
CA SER A 119 -7.61 13.59 6.67
C SER A 119 -8.81 13.74 5.73
N ASP A 120 -9.17 14.97 5.37
CA ASP A 120 -10.32 15.26 4.49
C ASP A 120 -10.30 14.45 3.18
N ALA A 121 -9.12 14.14 2.65
CA ALA A 121 -8.92 13.33 1.44
C ALA A 121 -9.34 11.85 1.58
N PHE A 122 -9.62 11.35 2.79
CA PHE A 122 -10.12 9.99 3.03
C PHE A 122 -11.64 9.95 3.26
N MET A 123 -12.25 11.10 3.57
CA MET A 123 -13.66 11.19 3.97
C MET A 123 -14.61 11.52 2.81
N HIS A 124 -14.08 11.70 1.60
CA HIS A 124 -14.80 12.03 0.36
C HIS A 124 -14.35 11.12 -0.78
#